data_AF-A0A661NNK8-F1
#
_entry.id   AF-A0A661NNK8-F1
#
_cell.length_a   1.000
_cell.length_b   1.000
_cell.length_c   1.000
_cell.angle_alpha   90.00
_cell.angle_beta   90.00
_cell.angle_gamma   90.00
#
_symmetry.space_group_name_H-M   'P 1'
#
loop_
_entity.id
_entity.type
_entity.pdbx_description
1 polymer ?
#
loop_
_entity_poly.entity_id
_entity_poly.type
_entity_poly.pdbx_seq_one_letter_code
_entity_poly.pdbx_strand_id
1 'polypeptide(L)'
;IAGERNQLKKLGMRLFCKLVVECFPFEEAYFFDLAQQVVGTVDLPLVLVGGLQNRLAIDRVLDAGFDFVAMARALICEPDFVVRLKQPEPAVSRCEPCNRCVASMYHGEQHCPL
;
A
#
# COMPACT_ATOMS: atom_id res chain seq x y z
N ILE A 1 18.24 0.11 -3.78
CA ILE A 1 19.70 -0.20 -3.69
C ILE A 1 19.96 -1.70 -3.65
N ALA A 2 19.26 -2.49 -2.81
CA ALA A 2 19.53 -3.93 -2.66
C ALA A 2 19.36 -4.74 -3.97
N GLY A 3 18.39 -4.39 -4.82
CA GLY A 3 18.14 -5.07 -6.09
C GLY A 3 19.01 -4.65 -7.29
N GLU A 4 19.85 -3.61 -7.17
CA GLU A 4 20.71 -3.16 -8.27
C GLU A 4 21.98 -4.03 -8.34
N ARG A 5 22.19 -4.69 -9.48
CA ARG A 5 23.31 -5.63 -9.71
C ARG A 5 24.59 -4.89 -10.11
N ASN A 6 24.48 -3.71 -10.71
CA ASN A 6 25.64 -2.91 -11.14
C ASN A 6 26.22 -2.11 -9.96
N GLN A 7 27.46 -2.40 -9.60
CA GLN A 7 28.12 -1.81 -8.43
C GLN A 7 28.33 -0.29 -8.54
N LEU A 8 28.60 0.23 -9.74
CA LEU A 8 28.73 1.68 -9.98
C LEU A 8 27.39 2.39 -9.73
N LYS A 9 26.30 1.86 -10.28
CA LYS A 9 24.96 2.41 -10.04
C LYS A 9 24.58 2.31 -8.56
N LYS A 10 24.90 1.20 -7.91
CA LYS A 10 24.63 0.98 -6.49
C LYS A 10 25.35 2.01 -5.59
N LEU A 11 26.61 2.31 -5.91
CA LEU A 11 27.39 3.34 -5.21
C LEU A 11 26.82 4.74 -5.48
N GLY A 12 26.50 5.06 -6.74
CA GLY A 12 25.86 6.33 -7.11
C GLY A 12 24.54 6.54 -6.38
N MET A 13 23.66 5.53 -6.35
CA MET A 13 22.42 5.59 -5.59
C MET A 13 22.67 5.81 -4.09
N ARG A 14 23.67 5.16 -3.49
CA ARG A 14 23.98 5.38 -2.05
C ARG A 14 24.41 6.82 -1.75
N LEU A 15 25.17 7.44 -2.65
CA LEU A 15 25.69 8.80 -2.46
C LEU A 15 24.62 9.88 -2.72
N PHE A 16 23.78 9.69 -3.75
CA PHE A 16 22.91 10.76 -4.24
C PHE A 16 21.42 10.54 -3.98
N CYS A 17 20.96 9.34 -3.58
CA CYS A 17 19.52 9.06 -3.42
C CYS A 17 18.82 10.00 -2.43
N LYS A 18 19.47 10.37 -1.33
CA LYS A 18 18.89 11.29 -0.33
C LYS A 18 18.74 12.73 -0.82
N LEU A 19 19.46 13.11 -1.88
CA LEU A 19 19.40 14.46 -2.46
C LEU A 19 18.31 14.60 -3.52
N VAL A 20 17.90 13.48 -4.12
CA VAL A 20 16.97 13.46 -5.27
C VAL A 20 15.60 12.92 -4.88
N VAL A 21 15.52 12.05 -3.87
CA VAL A 21 14.27 11.41 -3.46
C VAL A 21 13.64 12.18 -2.31
N GLU A 22 12.48 12.77 -2.59
CA GLU A 22 11.61 13.33 -1.57
C GLU A 22 10.88 12.20 -0.84
N CYS A 23 10.98 12.20 0.48
CA CYS A 23 10.31 11.21 1.34
C CYS A 23 9.06 11.86 1.93
N PHE A 24 7.90 11.45 1.43
CA PHE A 24 6.62 11.82 2.04
C PHE A 24 6.25 10.83 3.14
N PRO A 25 5.68 11.29 4.27
CA PRO A 25 5.14 10.39 5.27
C PRO A 25 4.01 9.57 4.64
N PHE A 26 3.93 8.30 5.03
CA PHE A 26 2.84 7.44 4.59
C PHE A 26 1.59 7.72 5.42
N GLU A 27 0.48 7.95 4.74
CA GLU A 27 -0.85 8.04 5.33
C GLU A 27 -1.76 7.02 4.63
N GLU A 28 -2.57 6.29 5.41
CA GLU A 28 -3.53 5.35 4.84
C GLU A 28 -4.64 6.09 4.09
N ALA A 29 -5.15 5.46 3.04
CA ALA A 29 -6.15 6.03 2.14
C ALA A 29 -5.69 7.35 1.49
N TYR A 30 -4.42 7.45 1.10
CA TYR A 30 -3.83 8.70 0.56
C TYR A 30 -4.50 9.29 -0.70
N PHE A 31 -5.41 8.58 -1.36
CA PHE A 31 -6.24 9.09 -2.45
C PHE A 31 -7.68 9.44 -2.05
N PHE A 32 -8.04 9.29 -0.77
CA PHE A 32 -9.41 9.38 -0.27
C PHE A 32 -10.07 10.72 -0.62
N ASP A 33 -9.45 11.84 -0.25
CA ASP A 33 -10.06 13.16 -0.42
C ASP A 33 -10.34 13.50 -1.89
N LEU A 34 -9.48 13.03 -2.80
CA LEU A 34 -9.68 13.19 -4.25
C LEU A 34 -10.75 12.24 -4.77
N ALA A 35 -10.67 10.96 -4.40
CA ALA A 35 -11.57 9.92 -4.90
C ALA A 35 -13.01 10.09 -4.38
N GLN A 36 -13.18 10.68 -3.20
CA GLN A 36 -14.51 10.95 -2.62
C GLN A 36 -15.36 11.87 -3.52
N GLN A 37 -14.73 12.70 -4.36
CA GLN A 37 -15.44 13.57 -5.31
C GLN A 37 -16.15 12.77 -6.42
N VAL A 38 -15.78 11.51 -6.63
CA VAL A 38 -16.38 10.62 -7.64
C VAL A 38 -17.59 9.88 -7.07
N VAL A 39 -17.69 9.75 -5.74
CA VAL A 39 -18.80 9.04 -5.08
C VAL A 39 -20.12 9.70 -5.45
N GLY A 40 -21.06 8.90 -5.96
CA GLY A 40 -22.37 9.37 -6.40
C GLY A 40 -22.39 10.17 -7.71
N THR A 41 -21.24 10.38 -8.36
CA THR A 41 -21.18 11.05 -9.69
C THR A 41 -21.27 10.07 -10.85
N VAL A 42 -21.12 8.77 -10.58
CA VAL A 42 -21.16 7.69 -11.57
C VAL A 42 -22.02 6.55 -11.05
N ASP A 43 -22.67 5.83 -11.97
CA ASP A 43 -23.51 4.65 -11.65
C ASP A 43 -22.70 3.34 -11.55
N LEU A 44 -21.37 3.42 -11.58
CA LEU A 44 -20.46 2.27 -11.55
C LEU A 44 -19.90 2.05 -10.14
N PRO A 45 -19.67 0.78 -9.72
CA PRO A 45 -19.04 0.49 -8.44
C PRO A 45 -17.65 1.12 -8.34
N LEU A 46 -17.36 1.72 -7.18
CA LEU A 46 -16.09 2.38 -6.88
C LEU A 46 -15.22 1.53 -5.96
N VAL A 47 -13.95 1.38 -6.35
CA VAL A 47 -12.93 0.65 -5.59
C VAL A 47 -11.79 1.60 -5.24
N LEU A 48 -11.55 1.86 -3.96
CA LEU A 48 -10.44 2.72 -3.55
C LEU A 48 -9.16 1.91 -3.34
N VAL A 49 -8.06 2.32 -3.97
CA VAL A 49 -6.70 1.92 -3.61
C VAL A 49 -6.04 3.06 -2.84
N GLY A 50 -5.19 2.74 -1.86
CA GLY A 50 -4.56 3.80 -1.05
C GLY A 50 -3.75 3.32 0.14
N GLY A 51 -3.14 2.13 0.08
CA GLY A 51 -2.38 1.60 1.23
C GLY A 51 -3.24 1.19 2.42
N LEU A 52 -4.48 0.77 2.19
CA LEU A 52 -5.41 0.33 3.23
C LEU A 52 -4.88 -0.94 3.92
N GLN A 53 -4.56 -0.80 5.20
CA GLN A 53 -3.94 -1.83 6.02
C GLN A 53 -4.46 -1.83 7.48
N ASN A 54 -5.41 -0.95 7.80
CA ASN A 54 -6.09 -0.84 9.08
C ASN A 54 -7.61 -0.88 8.89
N ARG A 55 -8.30 -1.65 9.76
CA ARG A 55 -9.77 -1.70 9.85
C ARG A 55 -10.42 -0.32 9.86
N LEU A 56 -9.93 0.61 10.68
CA LEU A 56 -10.53 1.95 10.81
C LEU A 56 -10.46 2.74 9.50
N ALA A 57 -9.36 2.63 8.76
CA ALA A 57 -9.22 3.29 7.47
C ALA A 57 -10.12 2.64 6.41
N ILE A 58 -10.25 1.30 6.44
CA ILE A 58 -11.15 0.56 5.56
C ILE A 58 -12.61 0.95 5.81
N ASP A 59 -13.04 0.94 7.08
CA ASP A 59 -14.41 1.29 7.46
C ASP A 59 -14.73 2.74 7.05
N ARG A 60 -13.82 3.70 7.30
CA ARG A 60 -13.97 5.09 6.82
C ARG A 60 -14.23 5.17 5.31
N VAL A 61 -13.54 4.36 4.51
CA VAL A 61 -13.68 4.36 3.05
C VAL A 61 -15.03 3.78 2.63
N LEU A 62 -15.42 2.65 3.20
CA LEU A 62 -16.70 2.02 2.88
C LEU A 62 -17.89 2.89 3.32
N ASP A 63 -17.80 3.48 4.52
CA ASP A 63 -18.82 4.40 5.05
C ASP A 63 -18.95 5.68 4.22
N ALA A 64 -17.90 6.08 3.50
CA ALA A 64 -17.92 7.23 2.60
C ALA A 64 -18.61 6.95 1.26
N GLY A 65 -19.09 5.72 1.01
CA GLY A 65 -19.86 5.36 -0.17
C GLY A 65 -19.05 4.67 -1.29
N PHE A 66 -17.85 4.18 -0.98
CA PHE A 66 -17.13 3.28 -1.88
C PHE A 66 -17.65 1.85 -1.71
N ASP A 67 -17.84 1.13 -2.81
CA ASP A 67 -18.33 -0.25 -2.77
C ASP A 67 -17.27 -1.24 -2.27
N PHE A 68 -16.00 -0.97 -2.60
CA PHE A 68 -14.89 -1.85 -2.24
C PHE A 68 -13.60 -1.09 -1.93
N VAL A 69 -12.67 -1.82 -1.29
CA VAL A 69 -11.29 -1.41 -1.09
C VAL A 69 -10.34 -2.37 -1.81
N ALA A 70 -9.31 -1.82 -2.45
CA ALA A 70 -8.24 -2.60 -3.07
C ALA A 70 -7.03 -2.68 -2.12
N MET A 71 -6.66 -3.91 -1.77
CA MET A 71 -5.50 -4.21 -0.93
C MET A 71 -4.48 -5.04 -1.71
N ALA A 72 -3.19 -4.72 -1.55
CA ALA A 72 -2.09 -5.46 -2.19
C ALA A 72 -1.01 -5.83 -1.17
N ARG A 73 -0.19 -4.85 -0.76
CA ARG A 73 0.97 -5.08 0.12
C ARG A 73 0.60 -5.69 1.47
N ALA A 74 -0.54 -5.29 2.05
CA ALA A 74 -1.08 -5.90 3.27
C ALA A 74 -1.27 -7.41 3.11
N LEU A 75 -1.82 -7.86 1.97
CA LEU A 75 -2.06 -9.28 1.68
C LEU A 75 -0.79 -10.06 1.31
N ILE A 76 0.20 -9.40 0.72
CA ILE A 76 1.52 -9.99 0.49
C ILE A 76 2.23 -10.25 1.83
N CYS A 77 2.07 -9.35 2.81
CA CYS A 77 2.65 -9.49 4.14
C CYS A 77 1.87 -10.47 5.03
N GLU A 78 0.54 -10.43 4.96
CA GLU A 78 -0.38 -11.23 5.78
C GLU A 78 -1.57 -11.72 4.93
N PRO A 79 -1.44 -12.90 4.30
CA PRO A 79 -2.49 -13.45 3.45
C PRO A 79 -3.84 -13.69 4.16
N ASP A 80 -3.83 -13.84 5.48
CA ASP A 80 -5.00 -14.05 6.33
C ASP A 80 -5.63 -12.75 6.86
N PHE A 81 -5.11 -11.58 6.48
CA PHE A 81 -5.59 -10.28 7.00
C PHE A 81 -7.10 -10.06 6.79
N VAL A 82 -7.66 -10.50 5.66
CA VAL A 82 -9.11 -10.42 5.39
C VAL A 82 -9.93 -11.28 6.36
N VAL A 83 -9.40 -12.42 6.80
CA VAL A 83 -10.06 -13.26 7.80
C VAL A 83 -10.03 -12.57 9.16
N ARG A 84 -8.91 -11.94 9.52
CA ARG A 84 -8.80 -11.14 10.75
C ARG A 84 -9.76 -9.95 10.76
N LEU A 85 -9.99 -9.30 9.62
CA LEU A 85 -10.98 -8.22 9.50
C LEU A 85 -12.42 -8.68 9.81
N LYS A 86 -12.73 -9.98 9.79
CA LYS A 86 -14.05 -10.48 10.19
C LYS A 86 -14.25 -10.53 11.71
N GLN A 87 -13.17 -10.44 12.48
CA GLN A 87 -13.23 -10.46 13.94
C GLN A 87 -13.62 -9.07 14.48
N PRO A 88 -14.22 -9.00 15.69
CA PRO A 88 -14.66 -7.74 16.29
C PRO A 88 -13.49 -6.86 16.79
N GLU A 89 -12.27 -7.39 16.87
CA GLU A 89 -11.11 -6.62 17.31
C GLU A 89 -10.54 -5.72 16.20
N PRO A 90 -9.92 -4.58 16.56
CA PRO A 90 -9.20 -3.75 15.61
C PRO A 90 -8.10 -4.55 14.91
N ALA A 91 -8.23 -4.72 13.59
CA ALA A 91 -7.23 -5.41 12.79
C ALA A 91 -6.33 -4.41 12.07
N VAL A 92 -5.02 -4.49 12.33
CA VAL A 92 -3.98 -3.77 11.60
C VAL A 92 -3.00 -4.78 11.03
N SER A 93 -2.62 -4.57 9.77
CA SER A 93 -1.62 -5.40 9.11
C SER A 93 -0.21 -5.03 9.56
N ARG A 94 0.68 -6.02 9.60
CA ARG A 94 2.12 -5.87 9.85
C ARG A 94 2.89 -5.28 8.66
N CYS A 95 2.22 -5.07 7.51
CA CYS A 95 2.86 -4.47 6.35
C CYS A 95 3.38 -3.07 6.68
N GLU A 96 4.70 -2.91 6.70
CA GLU A 96 5.31 -1.59 6.64
C GLU A 96 5.43 -1.16 5.17
N PRO A 97 5.10 0.10 4.80
CA PRO A 97 5.15 0.61 3.42
C PRO A 97 6.60 0.82 2.91
N CYS A 98 7.48 -0.15 3.16
CA CYS A 98 8.90 -0.15 2.82
C CYS A 98 9.18 -0.36 1.32
N ASN A 99 8.17 -0.78 0.54
CA ASN A 99 8.23 -1.05 -0.90
C ASN A 99 9.30 -2.06 -1.35
N ARG A 100 9.81 -2.90 -0.44
CA ARG A 100 10.81 -3.93 -0.81
C ARG A 100 10.21 -5.02 -1.69
N CYS A 101 8.96 -5.42 -1.46
CA CYS A 101 8.22 -6.32 -2.35
C CYS A 101 8.06 -5.74 -3.77
N VAL A 102 7.82 -4.43 -3.90
CA VAL A 102 7.77 -3.74 -5.20
C VAL A 102 9.15 -3.73 -5.85
N ALA A 103 10.21 -3.46 -5.08
CA ALA A 103 11.58 -3.44 -5.60
C ALA A 103 12.05 -4.81 -6.15
N SER A 104 11.46 -5.91 -5.71
CA SER A 104 11.73 -7.26 -6.21
C SER A 104 10.65 -7.78 -7.17
N MET A 105 9.64 -6.98 -7.55
CA MET A 105 8.46 -7.53 -8.22
C MET A 105 8.72 -8.11 -9.61
N TYR A 106 9.80 -7.72 -10.27
CA TYR A 106 10.21 -8.29 -11.57
C TYR A 106 11.29 -9.37 -11.43
N HIS A 107 11.57 -9.81 -10.20
CA HIS A 107 12.69 -10.67 -9.88
C HIS A 107 12.24 -11.85 -9.01
N GLY A 108 11.73 -12.90 -9.67
CA GLY A 108 11.30 -14.13 -9.01
C GLY A 108 9.86 -14.07 -8.50
N GLU A 109 9.55 -14.92 -7.53
CA GLU A 109 8.23 -14.99 -6.90
C GLU A 109 8.00 -13.79 -5.98
N GLN A 110 6.76 -13.30 -5.96
CA GLN A 110 6.37 -12.20 -5.08
C GLN A 110 6.38 -12.67 -3.63
N HIS A 111 7.10 -11.95 -2.77
CA HIS A 111 7.09 -12.21 -1.35
C HIS A 111 7.24 -10.91 -0.55
N CYS A 112 6.74 -10.91 0.69
CA CYS A 112 7.13 -9.90 1.67
C CYS A 112 8.50 -10.29 2.26
N PRO A 113 9.47 -9.37 2.36
CA PRO A 113 10.76 -9.65 2.99
C PRO A 113 10.78 -9.36 4.50
N LEU A 114 9.63 -9.03 5.11
CA LEU A 114 9.46 -8.86 6.55
C LEU A 114 9.23 -10.21 7.23
#